data_AF-A0A8C9FSN6-F1
#
_entry.id   AF-A0A8C9FSN6-F1
#
_cell.length_a   1.000
_cell.length_b   1.000
_cell.length_c   1.000
_cell.angle_alpha   90.00
_cell.angle_beta   90.00
_cell.angle_gamma   90.00
#
_symmetry.space_group_name_H-M   'P 1'
#
loop_
_entity.id
_entity.type
_entity.pdbx_description
1 polymer ?
#
loop_
_entity_poly.entity_id
_entity_poly.type
_entity_poly.pdbx_seq_one_letter_code
_entity_poly.pdbx_strand_id
1 'polypeptide(L)' 'PSWTLQMPTLEPIYLVTGGCGFIGEKITELLSQQDYIKEVRVFDSVARKEVEKIATGKKRLQAWGGNMD' A
#
# COMPACT_ATOMS: atom_id res chain seq x y z
N PRO A 1 26.72 27.67 1.80
CA PRO A 1 26.81 26.29 2.35
C PRO A 1 25.75 25.38 1.72
N SER A 2 26.16 24.54 0.77
CA SER A 2 25.27 23.62 0.05
C SER A 2 25.05 22.35 0.88
N TRP A 3 24.06 22.38 1.76
CA TRP A 3 23.58 21.18 2.47
C TRP A 3 22.19 20.76 1.99
N THR A 4 21.82 21.05 0.74
CA THR A 4 20.62 20.45 0.18
C THR A 4 20.93 18.97 0.01
N LEU A 5 20.57 18.17 1.02
CA LEU A 5 20.48 16.72 0.90
C LEU A 5 19.54 16.46 -0.27
N GLN A 6 20.12 16.12 -1.42
CA GLN A 6 19.36 15.59 -2.53
C GLN A 6 18.90 14.21 -2.10
N MET A 7 17.77 14.18 -1.39
CA MET A 7 17.13 12.94 -1.03
C MET A 7 16.85 12.21 -2.34
N PRO A 8 17.31 10.95 -2.50
CA PRO A 8 16.90 10.17 -3.65
C PRO A 8 15.37 10.26 -3.73
N THR A 9 14.83 10.33 -4.94
CA THR A 9 13.38 10.24 -5.17
C THR A 9 12.93 8.86 -4.72
N LEU A 10 12.77 8.67 -3.42
CA LEU A 10 12.27 7.45 -2.82
C LEU A 10 10.82 7.39 -3.21
N GLU A 11 10.53 6.63 -4.25
CA GLU A 11 9.17 6.28 -4.61
C GLU A 11 8.62 5.35 -3.52
N PRO A 12 7.77 5.81 -2.59
CA PRO A 12 7.44 5.07 -1.38
C PRO A 12 6.60 3.83 -1.70
N ILE A 13 6.88 2.76 -0.97
CA ILE A 13 6.12 1.51 -0.98
C ILE A 13 5.61 1.27 0.44
N TYR A 14 4.29 1.12 0.59
CA TYR A 14 3.66 0.90 1.89
C TYR A 14 3.15 -0.53 2.05
N LEU A 15 3.22 -1.07 3.26
CA LEU A 15 2.56 -2.31 3.65
C LEU A 15 1.47 -2.00 4.68
N VAL A 16 0.23 -2.38 4.37
CA VAL A 16 -0.91 -2.31 5.27
C VAL A 16 -1.15 -3.71 5.85
N THR A 17 -1.09 -3.84 7.17
CA THR A 17 -1.45 -5.07 7.89
C THR A 17 -2.89 -4.98 8.38
N GLY A 18 -3.63 -6.09 8.39
CA GLY A 18 -5.07 -6.07 8.70
C GLY A 18 -5.89 -5.31 7.65
N GLY A 19 -5.44 -5.33 6.38
CA GLY A 19 -6.01 -4.52 5.29
C GLY A 19 -7.40 -4.91 4.82
N CYS A 20 -7.93 -6.08 5.24
CA CYS A 20 -9.31 -6.49 5.04
C CYS A 20 -10.20 -6.14 6.25
N GLY A 21 -9.63 -5.57 7.32
CA GLY A 21 -10.39 -4.98 8.42
C GLY A 21 -10.86 -3.55 8.10
N PHE A 22 -11.83 -3.06 8.88
CA PHE A 22 -12.46 -1.74 8.67
C PHE A 22 -11.47 -0.59 8.49
N ILE A 23 -10.45 -0.52 9.35
CA ILE A 23 -9.43 0.54 9.29
C ILE A 23 -8.46 0.30 8.13
N GLY A 24 -8.03 -0.95 7.93
CA GLY A 24 -7.06 -1.32 6.91
C GLY A 24 -7.58 -1.07 5.49
N GLU A 25 -8.86 -1.32 5.23
CA GLU A 25 -9.51 -0.98 3.96
C GLU A 25 -9.46 0.53 3.72
N LYS A 26 -9.79 1.34 4.73
CA LYS A 26 -9.81 2.80 4.59
C LYS A 26 -8.41 3.39 4.37
N ILE A 27 -7.40 2.86 5.06
CA ILE A 27 -6.00 3.26 4.86
C ILE A 27 -5.55 2.91 3.45
N THR A 28 -5.85 1.69 2.99
CA THR A 28 -5.48 1.24 1.64
C THR A 28 -6.11 2.12 0.56
N GLU A 29 -7.39 2.49 0.72
CA GLU A 29 -8.08 3.43 -0.17
C GLU A 29 -7.37 4.79 -0.22
N LEU A 30 -7.08 5.38 0.95
CA LEU A 30 -6.43 6.69 1.05
C LEU A 30 -5.03 6.69 0.44
N LEU A 31 -4.24 5.64 0.67
CA LEU A 31 -2.89 5.50 0.09
C LEU A 31 -2.95 5.33 -1.43
N SER A 32 -3.94 4.59 -1.95
CA SER A 32 -4.10 4.36 -3.39
C SER A 32 -4.38 5.66 -4.17
N GLN A 33 -4.95 6.67 -3.51
CA GLN A 33 -5.23 7.99 -4.08
C GLN A 33 -4.01 8.91 -4.16
N GLN A 34 -2.89 8.59 -3.50
CA GLN A 34 -1.72 9.48 -3.42
C GLN A 34 -0.74 9.28 -4.57
N ASP A 35 -0.53 10.28 -5.41
CA ASP A 35 0.25 10.12 -6.66
C ASP A 35 1.76 9.99 -6.47
N TYR A 36 2.26 10.38 -5.31
CA TYR A 36 3.65 10.15 -4.94
C TYR A 36 3.94 8.71 -4.53
N ILE A 37 2.91 7.89 -4.25
CA ILE A 37 3.04 6.51 -3.82
C ILE A 37 3.13 5.58 -5.02
N LYS A 38 4.17 4.75 -5.04
CA LYS A 38 4.40 3.79 -6.13
C LYS A 38 3.58 2.53 -5.97
N GLU A 39 3.51 2.01 -4.75
CA GLU A 39 2.93 0.71 -4.47
C GLU A 39 2.36 0.64 -3.06
N VAL A 40 1.19 0.01 -2.94
CA VAL A 40 0.58 -0.34 -1.67
C VAL A 40 0.41 -1.85 -1.64
N ARG A 41 1.01 -2.50 -0.64
CA ARG A 41 0.87 -3.92 -0.37
C ARG A 41 -0.07 -4.08 0.81
N VAL A 42 -0.94 -5.07 0.73
CA VAL A 42 -1.89 -5.41 1.77
C VAL A 42 -1.60 -6.82 2.25
N PHE A 43 -1.51 -6.98 3.55
CA PHE A 43 -1.39 -8.27 4.21
C PHE A 43 -2.51 -8.41 5.24
N ASP A 44 -3.22 -9.53 5.20
CA ASP A 44 -4.26 -9.84 6.17
C ASP A 44 -4.27 -11.36 6.44
N SER A 45 -4.70 -11.76 7.64
CA SER A 45 -4.90 -13.18 7.95
C SER A 45 -6.07 -13.76 7.17
N VAL A 46 -7.05 -12.92 6.81
CA VAL A 46 -8.15 -13.28 5.93
C VAL A 46 -7.74 -12.96 4.50
N ALA A 47 -7.43 -14.01 3.72
CA ALA A 47 -7.20 -13.89 2.27
C ALA A 47 -8.52 -13.60 1.54
N ARG A 48 -9.09 -12.41 1.70
CA ARG A 48 -10.30 -12.03 0.98
C ARG A 48 -9.89 -11.76 -0.47
N LYS A 49 -10.36 -12.60 -1.41
CA LYS A 49 -10.14 -12.47 -2.87
C LYS A 49 -10.59 -11.11 -3.47
N GLU A 50 -11.19 -10.23 -2.68
CA GLU A 50 -11.79 -8.97 -3.12
C GLU A 50 -10.81 -7.80 -3.28
N VAL A 51 -9.52 -7.93 -2.95
CA VAL A 51 -8.52 -6.87 -3.17
C VAL A 51 -8.06 -6.77 -4.64
N GLU A 52 -8.61 -7.56 -5.55
CA GLU A 52 -8.36 -7.42 -7.00
C GLU A 52 -8.99 -6.15 -7.62
N LYS A 53 -9.82 -5.40 -6.89
CA LYS A 53 -10.69 -4.36 -7.48
C LYS A 53 -10.31 -2.90 -7.28
N ILE A 54 -9.09 -2.57 -6.85
CA ILE A 54 -8.66 -1.17 -6.72
C ILE A 54 -7.37 -0.93 -7.50
N ALA A 55 -7.34 -1.28 -8.79
CA ALA A 55 -6.27 -0.87 -9.69
C ALA A 55 -6.68 0.43 -10.39
N THR A 56 -6.63 1.56 -9.68
CA THR A 56 -6.88 2.87 -10.29
C THR A 56 -5.59 3.37 -10.96
N GLY A 57 -5.31 2.91 -12.19
CA GLY A 57 -4.19 3.39 -13.02
C GLY A 57 -2.82 2.69 -12.82
N LYS A 58 -1.72 3.47 -12.81
CA LYS A 58 -0.30 3.02 -12.83
C LYS A 58 0.21 2.38 -11.52
N LYS A 59 -0.58 2.42 -10.44
CA LYS A 59 -0.17 1.96 -9.10
C LYS A 59 -0.45 0.47 -8.95
N ARG A 60 0.52 -0.25 -8.39
CA ARG A 60 0.41 -1.68 -8.13
C ARG A 60 -0.19 -1.86 -6.74
N LEU A 61 -1.32 -2.55 -6.66
CA LEU A 61 -1.83 -3.12 -5.41
C LEU A 61 -1.59 -4.61 -5.41
N GLN A 62 -1.04 -5.12 -4.30
CA GLN A 62 -0.82 -6.55 -4.11
C GLN A 62 -1.38 -6.96 -2.75
N ALA A 63 -2.19 -8.00 -2.71
CA ALA A 63 -2.73 -8.55 -1.48
C ALA A 63 -2.18 -9.95 -1.23
N TRP A 64 -1.81 -10.21 0.02
CA TRP A 64 -1.24 -11.48 0.47
C TRP A 64 -1.99 -11.94 1.72
N GLY A 65 -2.23 -13.25 1.79
CA GLY A 65 -2.86 -13.90 2.93
C GLY A 65 -1.87 -14.81 3.67
N GLY A 66 -1.85 -14.75 4.98
CA GLY A 66 -1.05 -15.64 5.83
C GLY A 66 -1.20 -15.32 7.31
N ASN A 67 -0.86 -16.26 8.18
CA ASN A 67 -0.69 -15.96 9.60
C ASN A 67 0.74 -15.43 9.85
N MET A 68 0.86 -14.51 10.81
CA MET A 68 2.16 -14.09 11.34
C MET A 68 2.52 -15.04 12.49
N ASP A 69 3.09 -16.18 12.15
CA ASP A 69 3.57 -17.20 13.11
C ASP A 69 4.92 -16.82 13.71
#